data_AF-A0A7J3TDR6-F1
#
_entry.id   AF-A0A7J3TDR6-F1
#
_cell.length_a   1.000
_cell.length_b   1.000
_cell.length_c   1.000
_cell.angle_alpha   90.00
_cell.angle_beta   90.00
_cell.angle_gamma   90.00
#
_symmetry.space_group_name_H-M   'P 1'
#
loop_
_entity.id
_entity.type
_entity.pdbx_description
1 polymer ?
#
loop_
_entity_poly.entity_id
_entity_poly.type
_entity_poly.pdbx_seq_one_letter_code
_entity_poly.pdbx_strand_id
1 'polypeptide(L)'
;MTLRINDRKWDTVRYFSSADGICLRVKEFFMDWFYTGFPKSLLSSFMGTYSPVQHSITKNGIMFYGKNYRGNDSASLNINGTQIEVESTVTAPIDVFLKLADDLYPFEGVDFDCNMPFHRRSFYASGKHGDWFEDQRISRMAWKTPPQKTVINIENIPLSVSSTGSFGNGEFHRIIVLENNCFSKVSWIDFCTYPNSIEHAYYNMRKEGYLFDSFLMKEKRKYAFRKNSGPALYQFFQDGVLYTVSLSPGIPIPEIDYWKSIEDQIIGLCSEAFMPSW
;
A
#
# COMPACT_ATOMS: atom_id res chain seq x y z
N MET A 1 28.85 -6.93 1.30
CA MET A 1 29.06 -7.19 -0.16
C MET A 1 27.78 -7.84 -0.67
N THR A 2 27.00 -7.12 -1.49
CA THR A 2 25.67 -7.54 -1.96
C THR A 2 25.83 -8.35 -3.23
N LEU A 3 25.52 -9.66 -3.21
CA LEU A 3 25.74 -10.54 -4.36
C LEU A 3 24.40 -10.83 -5.06
N ARG A 4 24.16 -10.19 -6.22
CA ARG A 4 22.94 -10.42 -7.01
C ARG A 4 22.95 -11.83 -7.61
N ILE A 5 22.17 -12.74 -7.05
CA ILE A 5 21.93 -14.07 -7.60
C ILE A 5 20.51 -14.07 -8.19
N ASN A 6 20.42 -14.19 -9.53
CA ASN A 6 19.15 -14.32 -10.24
C ASN A 6 18.61 -15.74 -10.06
N ASP A 7 17.52 -15.91 -9.32
CA ASP A 7 16.88 -17.22 -9.13
C ASP A 7 15.45 -17.24 -9.69
N ARG A 8 15.15 -18.26 -10.48
CA ARG A 8 14.18 -18.22 -11.59
C ARG A 8 12.76 -18.66 -11.22
N LYS A 9 12.23 -18.28 -10.04
CA LYS A 9 10.91 -18.77 -9.61
C LYS A 9 9.92 -17.75 -9.05
N TRP A 10 10.25 -16.47 -9.01
CA TRP A 10 9.37 -15.43 -8.48
C TRP A 10 9.63 -14.13 -9.24
N ASP A 11 8.66 -13.63 -10.00
CA ASP A 11 8.79 -12.41 -10.85
C ASP A 11 9.07 -11.12 -10.05
N THR A 12 9.21 -11.22 -8.73
CA THR A 12 9.39 -10.12 -7.76
C THR A 12 10.62 -10.27 -6.85
N VAL A 13 11.42 -11.34 -6.99
CA VAL A 13 12.70 -11.47 -6.26
C VAL A 13 13.79 -10.69 -7.00
N ARG A 14 14.40 -9.71 -6.32
CA ARG A 14 15.43 -8.86 -6.94
C ARG A 14 16.84 -9.44 -6.77
N TYR A 15 17.18 -9.85 -5.54
CA TYR A 15 18.48 -10.44 -5.22
C TYR A 15 18.51 -11.05 -3.82
N PHE A 16 19.57 -11.81 -3.56
CA PHE A 16 20.02 -12.14 -2.20
C PHE A 16 21.11 -11.15 -1.77
N SER A 17 21.11 -10.75 -0.51
CA SER A 17 22.13 -9.90 0.09
C SER A 17 22.80 -10.65 1.23
N SER A 18 24.11 -10.47 1.38
CA SER A 18 24.80 -10.90 2.60
C SER A 18 25.18 -9.68 3.41
N ALA A 19 24.61 -9.58 4.61
CA ALA A 19 24.93 -8.56 5.60
C ALA A 19 25.33 -9.27 6.89
N ASP A 20 26.55 -8.98 7.35
CA ASP A 20 27.15 -9.56 8.56
C ASP A 20 27.05 -11.11 8.63
N GLY A 21 27.26 -11.76 7.46
CA GLY A 21 27.20 -13.22 7.32
C GLY A 21 25.79 -13.80 7.19
N ILE A 22 24.74 -12.99 7.31
CA ILE A 22 23.35 -13.41 7.16
C ILE A 22 22.90 -13.24 5.71
N CYS A 23 22.33 -14.29 5.13
CA CYS A 23 21.71 -14.25 3.82
C CYS A 23 20.28 -13.71 3.93
N LEU A 24 20.04 -12.57 3.30
CA LEU A 24 18.76 -11.90 3.22
C LEU A 24 18.20 -12.02 1.81
N ARG A 25 16.94 -12.38 1.69
CA ARG A 25 16.20 -12.36 0.43
C ARG A 25 15.48 -11.02 0.30
N VAL A 26 15.71 -10.31 -0.80
CA VAL A 26 15.07 -9.02 -1.08
C VAL A 26 14.09 -9.14 -2.25
N LYS A 27 12.85 -8.73 -2.03
CA LYS A 27 11.77 -8.70 -3.02
C LYS A 27 11.24 -7.28 -3.20
N GLU A 28 10.78 -6.97 -4.40
CA GLU A 28 10.20 -5.67 -4.72
C GLU A 28 8.86 -5.82 -5.42
N PHE A 29 7.91 -4.99 -5.00
CA PHE A 29 6.54 -4.97 -5.50
C PHE A 29 6.15 -3.52 -5.72
N PHE A 30 5.65 -3.16 -6.90
CA PHE A 30 5.22 -1.80 -7.15
C PHE A 30 3.73 -1.68 -6.88
N MET A 31 3.38 -1.29 -5.65
CA MET A 31 1.98 -1.11 -5.24
C MET A 31 1.07 -2.31 -5.56
N ASP A 32 1.64 -3.51 -5.66
CA ASP A 32 0.95 -4.77 -5.99
C ASP A 32 0.28 -5.41 -4.77
N TRP A 33 0.10 -4.63 -3.72
CA TRP A 33 -0.56 -5.04 -2.49
C TRP A 33 -1.60 -4.02 -2.07
N PHE A 34 -2.54 -4.48 -1.26
CA PHE A 34 -3.60 -3.67 -0.72
C PHE A 34 -3.06 -2.59 0.22
N TYR A 35 -3.35 -1.32 -0.12
CA TYR A 35 -2.92 -0.12 0.58
C TYR A 35 -1.40 0.08 0.63
N THR A 36 -0.97 1.15 -0.03
CA THR A 36 0.45 1.43 -0.25
C THR A 36 1.20 1.58 1.07
N GLY A 37 2.33 0.88 1.20
CA GLY A 37 3.18 0.96 2.39
C GLY A 37 2.82 -0.01 3.52
N PHE A 38 1.82 -0.88 3.31
CA PHE A 38 1.54 -1.97 4.25
C PHE A 38 2.59 -3.07 4.10
N PRO A 39 3.14 -3.59 5.21
CA PRO A 39 4.20 -4.59 5.14
C PRO A 39 3.64 -5.98 4.82
N LYS A 40 3.34 -6.28 3.54
CA LYS A 40 2.69 -7.54 3.07
C LYS A 40 3.33 -8.79 3.68
N SER A 41 4.65 -8.90 3.71
CA SER A 41 5.38 -10.03 4.31
C SER A 41 5.08 -10.26 5.80
N LEU A 42 4.63 -9.24 6.51
CA LEU A 42 4.30 -9.29 7.94
C LEU A 42 2.80 -9.51 8.19
N LEU A 43 1.99 -9.64 7.12
CA LEU A 43 0.54 -9.76 7.17
C LEU A 43 0.05 -11.17 6.81
N SER A 44 -0.80 -11.74 7.66
CA SER A 44 -1.41 -13.07 7.51
C SER A 44 -2.55 -13.17 6.54
N SER A 45 -3.27 -12.08 6.46
CA SER A 45 -4.32 -11.81 5.52
C SER A 45 -4.32 -10.31 5.35
N PHE A 46 -5.27 -9.83 4.57
CA PHE A 46 -5.62 -8.43 4.60
C PHE A 46 -5.78 -7.82 6.00
N MET A 47 -6.18 -8.61 7.02
CA MET A 47 -6.67 -8.09 8.30
C MET A 47 -5.80 -8.43 9.53
N GLY A 48 -4.66 -9.09 9.37
CA GLY A 48 -3.89 -9.59 10.52
C GLY A 48 -2.40 -9.57 10.26
N THR A 49 -1.61 -9.36 11.30
CA THR A 49 -0.15 -9.56 11.27
C THR A 49 0.21 -10.94 11.81
N TYR A 50 1.31 -11.53 11.34
CA TYR A 50 1.80 -12.81 11.88
C TYR A 50 2.44 -12.65 13.27
N SER A 51 2.95 -11.46 13.58
CA SER A 51 3.59 -11.13 14.85
C SER A 51 3.41 -9.66 15.22
N PRO A 52 3.83 -9.25 16.43
CA PRO A 52 4.10 -7.85 16.75
C PRO A 52 4.93 -7.18 15.65
N VAL A 53 4.45 -6.03 15.14
CA VAL A 53 5.18 -5.22 14.16
C VAL A 53 5.79 -4.02 14.87
N GLN A 54 7.09 -3.92 14.76
CA GLN A 54 7.87 -2.78 15.22
C GLN A 54 8.32 -1.94 14.02
N HIS A 55 8.87 -0.75 14.26
CA HIS A 55 9.34 0.14 13.20
C HIS A 55 10.50 1.02 13.65
N SER A 56 11.32 1.42 12.67
CA SER A 56 12.41 2.38 12.82
C SER A 56 12.45 3.32 11.62
N ILE A 57 12.93 4.53 11.84
CA ILE A 57 13.19 5.51 10.77
C ILE A 57 14.60 5.23 10.22
N THR A 58 14.70 5.14 8.90
CA THR A 58 15.94 4.95 8.13
C THR A 58 16.14 6.15 7.21
N LYS A 59 17.30 6.25 6.54
CA LYS A 59 17.55 7.32 5.57
C LYS A 59 16.52 7.33 4.41
N ASN A 60 15.95 6.17 4.11
CA ASN A 60 15.07 5.94 2.97
C ASN A 60 13.58 5.90 3.34
N GLY A 61 13.23 6.02 4.63
CA GLY A 61 11.85 5.98 5.09
C GLY A 61 11.66 5.13 6.35
N ILE A 62 10.41 4.72 6.60
CA ILE A 62 10.06 3.91 7.77
C ILE A 62 10.16 2.43 7.41
N MET A 63 11.02 1.71 8.12
CA MET A 63 11.12 0.26 8.01
C MET A 63 10.30 -0.41 9.09
N PHE A 64 9.39 -1.30 8.70
CA PHE A 64 8.61 -2.16 9.60
C PHE A 64 9.28 -3.52 9.71
N TYR A 65 9.28 -4.13 10.89
CA TYR A 65 9.91 -5.44 11.10
C TYR A 65 9.14 -6.29 12.09
N GLY A 66 9.25 -7.61 11.91
CA GLY A 66 8.54 -8.63 12.67
C GLY A 66 8.83 -10.03 12.13
N LYS A 67 7.97 -10.99 12.45
CA LYS A 67 7.99 -12.34 11.88
C LYS A 67 6.97 -12.44 10.76
N ASN A 68 7.29 -13.19 9.71
CA ASN A 68 6.34 -13.57 8.65
C ASN A 68 5.54 -14.84 9.01
N TYR A 69 4.69 -15.37 8.10
CA TYR A 69 3.91 -16.61 8.35
C TYR A 69 4.77 -17.81 8.72
N ARG A 70 6.02 -17.84 8.27
CA ARG A 70 6.94 -18.95 8.48
C ARG A 70 7.69 -18.81 9.80
N GLY A 71 7.43 -17.75 10.58
CA GLY A 71 8.18 -17.45 11.80
C GLY A 71 9.57 -16.86 11.57
N ASN A 72 9.90 -16.51 10.32
CA ASN A 72 11.19 -15.95 9.93
C ASN A 72 11.23 -14.44 10.19
N ASP A 73 12.41 -13.92 10.56
CA ASP A 73 12.61 -12.47 10.66
C ASP A 73 12.47 -11.82 9.28
N SER A 74 11.57 -10.84 9.22
CA SER A 74 11.27 -10.11 8.01
C SER A 74 11.14 -8.62 8.32
N ALA A 75 11.44 -7.83 7.30
CA ALA A 75 11.28 -6.39 7.34
C ALA A 75 10.73 -5.88 6.01
N SER A 76 10.13 -4.70 6.04
CA SER A 76 9.47 -4.10 4.89
C SER A 76 9.59 -2.59 4.91
N LEU A 77 9.85 -2.00 3.74
CA LEU A 77 10.07 -0.58 3.54
C LEU A 77 9.31 -0.14 2.28
N ASN A 78 8.77 1.08 2.29
CA ASN A 78 8.15 1.67 1.10
C ASN A 78 8.99 2.85 0.60
N ILE A 79 9.36 2.83 -0.70
CA ILE A 79 10.08 3.91 -1.37
C ILE A 79 9.40 4.19 -2.71
N ASN A 80 8.88 5.40 -2.89
CA ASN A 80 8.27 5.85 -4.16
C ASN A 80 7.26 4.84 -4.74
N GLY A 81 6.31 4.41 -3.89
CA GLY A 81 5.28 3.41 -4.19
C GLY A 81 5.78 1.96 -4.27
N THR A 82 7.10 1.74 -4.22
CA THR A 82 7.70 0.40 -4.26
C THR A 82 7.81 -0.16 -2.85
N GLN A 83 7.16 -1.29 -2.59
CA GLN A 83 7.35 -2.06 -1.38
C GLN A 83 8.58 -2.96 -1.55
N ILE A 84 9.53 -2.82 -0.64
CA ILE A 84 10.73 -3.64 -0.54
C ILE A 84 10.54 -4.56 0.66
N GLU A 85 10.54 -5.86 0.43
CA GLU A 85 10.45 -6.88 1.47
C GLU A 85 11.76 -7.60 1.63
N VAL A 86 12.20 -7.74 2.87
CA VAL A 86 13.43 -8.41 3.25
C VAL A 86 13.06 -9.56 4.16
N GLU A 87 13.60 -10.74 3.88
CA GLU A 87 13.40 -11.93 4.70
C GLU A 87 14.75 -12.59 4.98
N SER A 88 14.97 -12.96 6.23
CA SER A 88 16.07 -13.82 6.62
C SER A 88 15.58 -15.26 6.78
N THR A 89 16.37 -16.24 6.34
CA THR A 89 16.08 -17.67 6.59
C THR A 89 16.59 -18.15 7.95
N VAL A 90 17.29 -17.29 8.68
CA VAL A 90 17.82 -17.52 10.03
C VAL A 90 17.43 -16.36 10.95
N THR A 91 17.62 -16.49 12.25
CA THR A 91 17.43 -15.36 13.16
C THR A 91 18.37 -14.21 12.78
N ALA A 92 17.81 -13.03 12.54
CA ALA A 92 18.56 -11.85 12.12
C ALA A 92 18.32 -10.68 13.08
N PRO A 93 19.37 -10.05 13.62
CA PRO A 93 19.23 -8.83 14.41
C PRO A 93 18.61 -7.69 13.60
N ILE A 94 17.87 -6.81 14.27
CA ILE A 94 17.21 -5.65 13.63
C ILE A 94 18.23 -4.77 12.89
N ASP A 95 19.41 -4.56 13.46
CA ASP A 95 20.47 -3.72 12.89
C ASP A 95 20.90 -4.19 11.49
N VAL A 96 20.80 -5.49 11.20
CA VAL A 96 21.11 -6.06 9.88
C VAL A 96 20.09 -5.58 8.83
N PHE A 97 18.81 -5.51 9.20
CA PHE A 97 17.76 -4.98 8.34
C PHE A 97 17.89 -3.46 8.15
N LEU A 98 18.20 -2.73 9.21
CA LEU A 98 18.39 -1.27 9.16
C LEU A 98 19.58 -0.90 8.28
N LYS A 99 20.72 -1.58 8.43
CA LYS A 99 21.90 -1.39 7.59
C LYS A 99 21.60 -1.70 6.14
N LEU A 100 20.89 -2.79 5.84
CA LEU A 100 20.43 -3.05 4.48
C LEU A 100 19.54 -1.91 3.96
N ALA A 101 18.57 -1.45 4.75
CA ALA A 101 17.68 -0.36 4.36
C ALA A 101 18.43 0.94 4.09
N ASP A 102 19.45 1.25 4.88
CA ASP A 102 20.35 2.38 4.68
C ASP A 102 21.38 2.14 3.57
N ASP A 103 21.60 0.91 3.11
CA ASP A 103 22.46 0.61 1.96
C ASP A 103 21.66 0.53 0.65
N LEU A 104 20.32 0.44 0.72
CA LEU A 104 19.46 0.56 -0.45
C LEU A 104 19.69 1.94 -1.07
N TYR A 105 20.39 1.97 -2.20
CA TYR A 105 20.51 3.17 -3.00
C TYR A 105 19.16 3.43 -3.67
N PRO A 106 18.53 4.60 -3.47
CA PRO A 106 17.34 4.97 -4.21
C PRO A 106 17.74 5.18 -5.69
N PHE A 107 17.55 4.14 -6.51
CA PHE A 107 17.39 4.19 -7.96
C PHE A 107 18.33 5.09 -8.80
N GLU A 108 19.56 5.40 -8.38
CA GLU A 108 20.51 6.07 -9.27
C GLU A 108 20.89 5.13 -10.43
N GLY A 109 20.46 5.49 -11.65
CA GLY A 109 20.82 4.81 -12.90
C GLY A 109 19.78 3.82 -13.46
N VAL A 110 18.58 3.72 -12.87
CA VAL A 110 17.43 3.09 -13.54
C VAL A 110 16.54 4.23 -14.03
N ASP A 111 16.25 4.28 -15.34
CA ASP A 111 15.29 5.22 -15.92
C ASP A 111 13.90 4.96 -15.31
N PHE A 112 13.67 5.57 -14.16
CA PHE A 112 12.39 5.55 -13.49
C PHE A 112 11.50 6.55 -14.22
N ASP A 113 10.59 6.05 -15.05
CA ASP A 113 9.59 6.91 -15.68
C ASP A 113 8.55 7.34 -14.64
N CYS A 114 8.83 8.49 -14.01
CA CYS A 114 7.92 9.17 -13.09
C CYS A 114 6.54 9.47 -13.67
N ASN A 115 6.40 9.48 -15.01
CA ASN A 115 5.14 9.76 -15.67
C ASN A 115 4.30 8.51 -15.91
N MET A 116 4.84 7.31 -15.64
CA MET A 116 4.11 6.07 -15.84
C MET A 116 3.01 5.93 -14.77
N PRO A 117 1.73 5.80 -15.19
CA PRO A 117 0.63 5.66 -14.26
C PRO A 117 0.67 4.30 -13.55
N PHE A 118 0.06 4.23 -12.36
CA PHE A 118 0.08 3.04 -11.50
C PHE A 118 -0.26 1.75 -12.27
N HIS A 119 -1.35 1.75 -13.04
CA HIS A 119 -1.83 0.53 -13.67
C HIS A 119 -0.90 -0.06 -14.73
N ARG A 120 0.02 0.74 -15.28
CA ARG A 120 1.04 0.26 -16.22
C ARG A 120 2.28 -0.27 -15.52
N ARG A 121 2.53 0.21 -14.30
CA ARG A 121 3.73 -0.11 -13.53
C ARG A 121 3.51 -1.26 -12.54
N SER A 122 2.30 -1.39 -12.01
CA SER A 122 1.93 -2.51 -11.14
C SER A 122 1.90 -3.81 -11.95
N PHE A 123 2.54 -4.84 -11.42
CA PHE A 123 2.58 -6.17 -12.01
C PHE A 123 1.16 -6.73 -12.19
N TYR A 124 0.32 -6.66 -11.16
CA TYR A 124 -1.04 -7.19 -11.26
C TYR A 124 -1.97 -6.29 -12.07
N ALA A 125 -1.92 -4.97 -11.88
CA ALA A 125 -2.79 -4.05 -12.62
C ALA A 125 -2.51 -4.01 -14.13
N SER A 126 -1.30 -4.39 -14.55
CA SER A 126 -0.93 -4.52 -15.97
C SER A 126 -1.41 -5.83 -16.62
N GLY A 127 -2.13 -6.68 -15.88
CA GLY A 127 -2.81 -7.88 -16.40
C GLY A 127 -2.14 -9.21 -16.06
N LYS A 128 -1.22 -9.24 -15.08
CA LYS A 128 -0.64 -10.49 -14.56
C LYS A 128 -1.54 -11.10 -13.49
N HIS A 129 -1.44 -12.41 -13.30
CA HIS A 129 -2.23 -13.15 -12.31
C HIS A 129 -1.44 -13.38 -11.02
N GLY A 130 -2.13 -13.34 -9.89
CA GLY A 130 -1.58 -13.72 -8.59
C GLY A 130 -2.38 -14.83 -7.93
N ASP A 131 -1.80 -15.44 -6.91
CA ASP A 131 -2.39 -16.57 -6.19
C ASP A 131 -3.32 -16.12 -5.06
N TRP A 132 -3.08 -14.93 -4.51
CA TRP A 132 -3.83 -14.38 -3.39
C TRP A 132 -5.06 -13.63 -3.88
N PHE A 133 -6.12 -13.61 -3.07
CA PHE A 133 -7.36 -12.92 -3.41
C PHE A 133 -7.12 -11.45 -3.76
N GLU A 134 -6.28 -10.75 -2.98
CA GLU A 134 -5.96 -9.34 -3.15
C GLU A 134 -5.24 -9.09 -4.48
N ASP A 135 -4.29 -9.97 -4.81
CA ASP A 135 -3.55 -9.95 -6.08
C ASP A 135 -4.52 -10.18 -7.27
N GLN A 136 -5.40 -11.18 -7.15
CA GLN A 136 -6.43 -11.48 -8.15
C GLN A 136 -7.40 -10.32 -8.33
N ARG A 137 -7.82 -9.67 -7.25
CA ARG A 137 -8.73 -8.53 -7.28
C ARG A 137 -8.13 -7.37 -8.07
N ILE A 138 -6.87 -6.99 -7.80
CA ILE A 138 -6.17 -5.96 -8.58
C ILE A 138 -6.07 -6.39 -10.04
N SER A 139 -5.73 -7.65 -10.32
CA SER A 139 -5.57 -8.14 -11.71
C SER A 139 -6.86 -8.15 -12.54
N ARG A 140 -8.03 -8.26 -11.90
CA ARG A 140 -9.33 -8.37 -12.58
C ARG A 140 -10.01 -7.02 -12.82
N MET A 141 -9.50 -5.95 -12.22
CA MET A 141 -10.07 -4.62 -12.42
C MET A 141 -9.73 -4.08 -13.80
N ALA A 142 -10.72 -3.45 -14.43
CA ALA A 142 -10.52 -2.63 -15.62
C ALA A 142 -9.83 -1.33 -15.20
N TRP A 143 -8.51 -1.29 -15.36
CA TRP A 143 -7.70 -0.12 -15.05
C TRP A 143 -7.61 0.87 -16.20
N LYS A 144 -7.58 2.16 -15.88
CA LYS A 144 -7.35 3.26 -16.82
C LYS A 144 -6.66 4.44 -16.15
N THR A 145 -6.02 5.29 -16.95
CA THR A 145 -5.65 6.65 -16.54
C THR A 145 -6.82 7.58 -16.84
N PRO A 146 -7.30 8.37 -15.86
CA PRO A 146 -8.33 9.35 -16.15
C PRO A 146 -7.82 10.45 -17.09
N PRO A 147 -8.68 11.03 -17.93
CA PRO A 147 -8.28 12.03 -18.92
C PRO A 147 -7.84 13.35 -18.29
N GLN A 148 -8.30 13.66 -17.08
CA GLN A 148 -7.94 14.87 -16.33
C GLN A 148 -7.25 14.49 -15.02
N LYS A 149 -6.17 15.22 -14.70
CA LYS A 149 -5.48 15.10 -13.41
C LYS A 149 -6.23 15.92 -12.36
N THR A 150 -7.28 15.34 -11.77
CA THR A 150 -7.89 15.91 -10.57
C THR A 150 -6.89 15.79 -9.40
N VAL A 151 -6.76 16.86 -8.62
CA VAL A 151 -5.87 16.94 -7.46
C VAL A 151 -6.69 17.14 -6.20
N ILE A 152 -6.40 16.37 -5.16
CA ILE A 152 -6.92 16.57 -3.81
C ILE A 152 -5.75 16.86 -2.87
N ASN A 153 -5.95 17.74 -1.89
CA ASN A 153 -4.96 17.99 -0.87
C ASN A 153 -5.29 17.19 0.39
N ILE A 154 -4.35 16.36 0.84
CA ILE A 154 -4.42 15.68 2.15
C ILE A 154 -3.31 16.26 3.03
N GLU A 155 -3.66 16.96 4.11
CA GLU A 155 -2.69 17.62 5.02
C GLU A 155 -1.67 18.49 4.28
N ASN A 156 -2.16 19.30 3.34
CA ASN A 156 -1.35 20.16 2.45
C ASN A 156 -0.42 19.40 1.49
N ILE A 157 -0.58 18.08 1.34
CA ILE A 157 0.10 17.29 0.33
C ILE A 157 -0.81 17.17 -0.89
N PRO A 158 -0.46 17.77 -2.05
CA PRO A 158 -1.23 17.62 -3.27
C PRO A 158 -1.04 16.22 -3.82
N LEU A 159 -2.14 15.49 -4.02
CA LEU A 159 -2.16 14.16 -4.60
C LEU A 159 -3.02 14.18 -5.87
N SER A 160 -2.44 13.76 -7.00
CA SER A 160 -3.12 13.68 -8.28
C SER A 160 -3.56 12.26 -8.61
N VAL A 161 -4.64 12.10 -9.37
CA VAL A 161 -5.09 10.76 -9.78
C VAL A 161 -4.10 10.14 -10.76
N SER A 162 -3.52 9.01 -10.36
CA SER A 162 -2.63 8.20 -11.20
C SER A 162 -3.42 7.20 -12.04
N SER A 163 -4.35 6.47 -11.44
CA SER A 163 -5.12 5.42 -12.10
C SER A 163 -6.41 5.13 -11.37
N THR A 164 -7.40 4.64 -12.11
CA THR A 164 -8.70 4.22 -11.59
C THR A 164 -8.95 2.79 -12.04
N GLY A 165 -9.35 1.91 -11.12
CA GLY A 165 -9.72 0.53 -11.40
C GLY A 165 -11.19 0.30 -11.08
N SER A 166 -11.88 -0.47 -11.90
CA SER A 166 -13.26 -0.88 -11.62
C SER A 166 -13.50 -2.34 -11.97
N PHE A 167 -14.28 -3.02 -11.15
CA PHE A 167 -14.86 -4.32 -11.43
C PHE A 167 -16.34 -4.29 -11.02
N GLY A 168 -17.22 -4.93 -11.80
CA GLY A 168 -18.64 -4.94 -11.48
C GLY A 168 -19.40 -6.09 -12.14
N ASN A 169 -20.09 -6.87 -11.31
CA ASN A 169 -21.09 -7.87 -11.69
C ASN A 169 -22.44 -7.47 -11.04
N GLY A 170 -22.95 -6.27 -11.32
CA GLY A 170 -24.19 -5.73 -10.75
C GLY A 170 -23.99 -4.84 -9.50
N GLU A 171 -23.07 -5.18 -8.61
CA GLU A 171 -22.52 -4.28 -7.57
C GLU A 171 -21.22 -3.66 -8.08
N PHE A 172 -20.94 -2.39 -7.75
CA PHE A 172 -19.70 -1.76 -8.20
C PHE A 172 -18.62 -1.79 -7.12
N HIS A 173 -17.40 -2.04 -7.59
CA HIS A 173 -16.20 -1.95 -6.80
C HIS A 173 -15.15 -1.14 -7.54
N ARG A 174 -14.64 -0.09 -6.89
CA ARG A 174 -13.77 0.88 -7.53
C ARG A 174 -12.59 1.23 -6.65
N ILE A 175 -11.48 1.51 -7.32
CA ILE A 175 -10.25 1.97 -6.70
C ILE A 175 -9.78 3.23 -7.44
N ILE A 176 -9.33 4.22 -6.68
CA ILE A 176 -8.57 5.37 -7.19
C ILE A 176 -7.21 5.38 -6.49
N VAL A 177 -6.15 5.42 -7.30
CA VAL A 177 -4.79 5.61 -6.82
C VAL A 177 -4.41 7.06 -7.00
N LEU A 178 -4.05 7.71 -5.90
CA LEU A 178 -3.57 9.09 -5.85
C LEU A 178 -2.09 9.09 -5.52
N GLU A 179 -1.32 9.96 -6.18
CA GLU A 179 0.12 10.04 -5.97
C GLU A 179 0.64 11.49 -6.02
N ASN A 180 1.80 11.72 -5.40
CA ASN A 180 2.63 12.87 -5.69
C ASN A 180 4.04 12.47 -6.09
N ASN A 181 4.68 13.34 -6.87
CA ASN A 181 6.12 13.32 -7.16
C ASN A 181 6.67 11.90 -7.31
N CYS A 182 6.24 11.18 -8.34
CA CYS A 182 6.73 9.84 -8.63
C CYS A 182 6.33 8.81 -7.54
N PHE A 183 5.11 8.90 -6.99
CA PHE A 183 4.63 8.04 -5.90
C PHE A 183 5.40 8.17 -4.58
N SER A 184 6.06 9.30 -4.31
CA SER A 184 6.74 9.55 -3.04
C SER A 184 5.77 9.52 -1.84
N LYS A 185 4.52 9.91 -2.09
CA LYS A 185 3.36 9.76 -1.22
C LYS A 185 2.22 9.20 -2.06
N VAL A 186 1.47 8.29 -1.47
CA VAL A 186 0.40 7.60 -2.15
C VAL A 186 -0.80 7.52 -1.24
N SER A 187 -1.97 7.82 -1.80
CA SER A 187 -3.24 7.46 -1.19
C SER A 187 -4.01 6.52 -2.10
N TRP A 188 -4.71 5.59 -1.48
CA TRP A 188 -5.53 4.61 -2.17
C TRP A 188 -6.95 4.75 -1.65
N ILE A 189 -7.90 5.05 -2.54
CA ILE A 189 -9.31 5.19 -2.20
C ILE A 189 -10.03 3.98 -2.79
N ASP A 190 -10.45 3.07 -1.91
CA ASP A 190 -11.28 1.93 -2.24
C ASP A 190 -12.73 2.22 -1.86
N PHE A 191 -13.67 1.97 -2.76
CA PHE A 191 -15.07 2.18 -2.47
C PHE A 191 -15.98 1.20 -3.22
N CYS A 192 -17.03 0.76 -2.53
CA CYS A 192 -17.96 -0.22 -3.03
C CYS A 192 -19.35 -0.01 -2.45
N THR A 193 -20.36 -0.54 -3.14
CA THR A 193 -21.73 -0.66 -2.60
C THR A 193 -21.68 -1.45 -1.29
N TYR A 194 -22.48 -1.06 -0.30
CA TYR A 194 -22.58 -1.72 1.00
C TYR A 194 -24.05 -1.97 1.38
N PRO A 195 -24.45 -3.21 1.72
CA PRO A 195 -23.62 -4.41 1.78
C PRO A 195 -23.08 -4.83 0.41
N ASN A 196 -21.99 -5.61 0.39
CA ASN A 196 -21.37 -6.12 -0.82
C ASN A 196 -21.27 -7.64 -0.75
N SER A 197 -21.54 -8.31 -1.87
CA SER A 197 -21.44 -9.76 -2.03
C SER A 197 -20.00 -10.24 -2.27
N ILE A 198 -19.09 -9.34 -2.65
CA ILE A 198 -17.68 -9.68 -2.88
C ILE A 198 -16.97 -9.86 -1.53
N GLU A 199 -16.44 -11.06 -1.30
CA GLU A 199 -15.62 -11.35 -0.13
C GLU A 199 -14.42 -10.40 -0.08
N HIS A 200 -14.09 -9.86 1.11
CA HIS A 200 -12.99 -8.89 1.28
C HIS A 200 -13.06 -7.67 0.33
N ALA A 201 -14.26 -7.23 -0.06
CA ALA A 201 -14.46 -6.04 -0.89
C ALA A 201 -13.83 -4.77 -0.27
N TYR A 202 -13.80 -4.69 1.05
CA TYR A 202 -13.23 -3.55 1.78
C TYR A 202 -12.52 -4.05 3.04
N TYR A 203 -11.67 -3.20 3.62
CA TYR A 203 -10.97 -3.52 4.86
C TYR A 203 -11.93 -3.58 6.02
N ASN A 204 -12.05 -4.72 6.69
CA ASN A 204 -12.78 -4.74 7.95
C ASN A 204 -11.83 -4.28 9.06
N MET A 205 -11.90 -3.00 9.42
CA MET A 205 -11.09 -2.44 10.51
C MET A 205 -11.39 -3.11 11.85
N ARG A 206 -10.43 -3.88 12.34
CA ARG A 206 -10.43 -4.50 13.68
C ARG A 206 -9.48 -3.72 14.58
N LYS A 207 -9.87 -3.56 15.84
CA LYS A 207 -9.01 -2.99 16.90
C LYS A 207 -7.84 -3.90 17.27
N GLU A 208 -7.90 -5.16 16.84
CA GLU A 208 -6.88 -6.17 17.04
C GLU A 208 -5.95 -6.26 15.84
N GLY A 209 -4.70 -6.63 16.08
CA GLY A 209 -3.64 -6.67 15.07
C GLY A 209 -2.45 -5.80 15.49
N TYR A 210 -1.24 -6.20 15.14
CA TYR A 210 -0.03 -5.53 15.64
C TYR A 210 0.50 -4.42 14.72
N LEU A 211 -0.21 -4.10 13.63
CA LEU A 211 0.20 -3.05 12.68
C LEU A 211 -0.15 -1.64 13.17
N PHE A 212 -1.40 -1.44 13.60
CA PHE A 212 -1.91 -0.15 14.09
C PHE A 212 -1.87 -0.12 15.61
N ASP A 213 -1.48 1.03 16.16
CA ASP A 213 -1.43 1.26 17.61
C ASP A 213 -2.55 2.20 18.10
N SER A 214 -3.32 2.77 17.17
CA SER A 214 -4.33 3.78 17.45
C SER A 214 -5.59 3.52 16.63
N PHE A 215 -6.74 3.58 17.30
CA PHE A 215 -8.05 3.37 16.71
C PHE A 215 -9.04 4.39 17.26
N LEU A 216 -9.66 5.14 16.35
CA LEU A 216 -10.71 6.10 16.66
C LEU A 216 -12.00 5.67 15.94
N MET A 217 -13.12 5.74 16.65
CA MET A 217 -14.44 5.48 16.10
C MET A 217 -15.36 6.63 16.48
N LYS A 218 -15.99 7.26 15.48
CA LYS A 218 -16.91 8.38 15.67
C LYS A 218 -18.06 8.23 14.68
N GLU A 219 -19.28 8.00 15.17
CA GLU A 219 -20.46 7.77 14.32
C GLU A 219 -20.24 6.61 13.32
N LYS A 220 -20.41 6.87 12.01
CA LYS A 220 -20.18 5.93 10.91
C LYS A 220 -18.73 5.97 10.39
N ARG A 221 -17.81 6.55 11.15
CA ARG A 221 -16.40 6.73 10.77
C ARG A 221 -15.51 5.88 11.64
N LYS A 222 -14.56 5.22 10.99
CA LYS A 222 -13.49 4.47 11.63
C LYS A 222 -12.17 5.03 11.15
N TYR A 223 -11.20 5.07 12.04
CA TYR A 223 -9.86 5.53 11.72
C TYR A 223 -8.83 4.70 12.48
N ALA A 224 -7.94 4.03 11.75
CA ALA A 224 -6.84 3.24 12.31
C ALA A 224 -5.52 3.78 11.77
N PHE A 225 -4.55 3.98 12.65
CA PHE A 225 -3.24 4.48 12.24
C PHE A 225 -2.15 3.99 13.17
N ARG A 226 -0.92 4.05 12.69
CA ARG A 226 0.27 3.88 13.51
C ARG A 226 0.92 5.24 13.73
N LYS A 227 1.11 5.62 15.00
CA LYS A 227 1.72 6.91 15.37
C LYS A 227 3.10 7.10 14.73
N ASN A 228 3.55 8.36 14.65
CA ASN A 228 4.83 8.76 14.06
C ASN A 228 4.95 8.49 12.56
N SER A 229 3.88 8.79 11.81
CA SER A 229 3.83 8.74 10.34
C SER A 229 3.85 7.33 9.73
N GLY A 230 3.32 6.32 10.42
CA GLY A 230 3.07 5.01 9.83
C GLY A 230 1.88 5.03 8.84
N PRO A 231 1.46 3.86 8.33
CA PRO A 231 0.27 3.79 7.49
C PRO A 231 -0.99 4.17 8.27
N ALA A 232 -2.00 4.69 7.56
CA ALA A 232 -3.30 5.02 8.12
C ALA A 232 -4.45 4.56 7.21
N LEU A 233 -5.59 4.24 7.82
CA LEU A 233 -6.85 3.88 7.17
C LEU A 233 -7.99 4.68 7.75
N TYR A 234 -8.68 5.43 6.91
CA TYR A 234 -9.92 6.12 7.22
C TYR A 234 -11.08 5.45 6.49
N GLN A 235 -12.18 5.18 7.19
CA GLN A 235 -13.39 4.64 6.59
C GLN A 235 -14.60 5.45 7.00
N PHE A 236 -15.49 5.67 6.03
CA PHE A 236 -16.77 6.32 6.25
C PHE A 236 -17.82 5.72 5.31
N PHE A 237 -19.07 5.75 5.75
CA PHE A 237 -20.22 5.27 4.99
C PHE A 237 -21.14 6.44 4.63
N GLN A 238 -21.46 6.56 3.35
CA GLN A 238 -22.34 7.59 2.81
C GLN A 238 -23.20 6.99 1.68
N ASP A 239 -24.52 7.20 1.75
CA ASP A 239 -25.49 6.85 0.70
C ASP A 239 -25.38 5.41 0.13
N GLY A 240 -25.20 4.41 1.01
CA GLY A 240 -25.10 3.02 0.57
C GLY A 240 -23.72 2.63 0.03
N VAL A 241 -22.73 3.50 0.13
CA VAL A 241 -21.35 3.27 -0.31
C VAL A 241 -20.42 3.35 0.90
N LEU A 242 -19.54 2.36 1.02
CA LEU A 242 -18.44 2.39 1.97
C LEU A 242 -17.17 2.86 1.27
N TYR A 243 -16.54 3.88 1.83
CA TYR A 243 -15.26 4.41 1.36
C TYR A 243 -14.17 4.03 2.34
N THR A 244 -13.02 3.60 1.83
CA THR A 244 -11.79 3.37 2.57
C THR A 244 -10.64 4.13 1.93
N VAL A 245 -10.08 5.08 2.65
CA VAL A 245 -8.90 5.84 2.25
C VAL A 245 -7.70 5.31 3.01
N SER A 246 -6.67 4.87 2.31
CA SER A 246 -5.37 4.56 2.91
C SER A 246 -4.35 5.64 2.61
N LEU A 247 -3.46 5.86 3.56
CA LEU A 247 -2.29 6.72 3.42
C LEU A 247 -1.02 5.90 3.56
N SER A 248 -0.09 6.09 2.63
CA SER A 248 1.26 5.56 2.74
C SER A 248 2.01 6.19 3.93
N PRO A 249 3.00 5.49 4.50
CA PRO A 249 3.89 6.07 5.51
C PRO A 249 4.48 7.43 5.10
N GLY A 250 4.63 8.31 6.07
CA GLY A 250 5.19 9.65 5.88
C GLY A 250 4.21 10.69 5.32
N ILE A 251 2.93 10.38 5.14
CA ILE A 251 1.87 11.39 5.05
C ILE A 251 1.49 11.76 6.49
N PRO A 252 1.38 13.06 6.85
CA PRO A 252 0.89 13.47 8.16
C PRO A 252 -0.46 12.82 8.43
N ILE A 253 -0.61 12.25 9.62
CA ILE A 253 -1.82 11.53 10.05
C ILE A 253 -2.87 12.58 10.37
N PRO A 254 -3.92 12.75 9.55
CA PRO A 254 -4.88 13.81 9.78
C PRO A 254 -5.72 13.55 11.04
N GLU A 255 -6.22 14.62 11.64
CA GLU A 255 -7.25 14.50 12.68
C GLU A 255 -8.56 13.97 12.07
N ILE A 256 -9.38 13.32 12.89
CA ILE A 256 -10.65 12.74 12.41
C ILE A 256 -11.61 13.80 11.87
N ASP A 257 -11.56 15.02 12.40
CA ASP A 257 -12.42 16.13 11.94
C ASP A 257 -11.89 16.74 10.63
N TYR A 258 -10.58 16.68 10.37
CA TYR A 258 -10.04 17.00 9.05
C TYR A 258 -10.59 16.05 8.00
N TRP A 259 -10.59 14.74 8.28
CA TRP A 259 -11.13 13.76 7.34
C TRP A 259 -12.58 14.06 6.97
N LYS A 260 -13.41 14.38 7.96
CA LYS A 260 -14.79 14.79 7.74
C LYS A 260 -14.90 16.00 6.80
N SER A 261 -14.00 16.98 6.92
CA SER A 261 -14.01 18.17 6.07
C SER A 261 -13.71 17.90 4.59
N ILE A 262 -13.09 16.75 4.26
CA ILE A 262 -12.72 16.39 2.88
C ILE A 262 -13.54 15.22 2.30
N GLU A 263 -14.52 14.67 3.03
CA GLU A 263 -15.37 13.57 2.55
C GLU A 263 -16.10 13.93 1.25
N ASP A 264 -16.67 15.12 1.15
CA ASP A 264 -17.37 15.57 -0.07
C ASP A 264 -16.42 15.69 -1.26
N GLN A 265 -15.16 16.09 -1.04
CA GLN A 265 -14.14 16.12 -2.10
C GLN A 265 -13.78 14.70 -2.55
N ILE A 266 -13.67 13.74 -1.62
CA ILE A 266 -13.44 12.33 -1.94
C ILE A 266 -14.61 11.75 -2.75
N ILE A 267 -15.85 12.02 -2.35
CA ILE A 267 -17.05 11.56 -3.05
C ILE A 267 -17.14 12.19 -4.45
N GLY A 268 -16.88 13.49 -4.57
CA GLY A 268 -16.85 14.20 -5.85
C GLY A 268 -15.82 13.59 -6.80
N LEU A 269 -14.60 13.37 -6.31
CA LEU A 269 -13.54 12.70 -7.05
C LEU A 269 -13.94 11.29 -7.51
N CYS A 270 -14.59 10.52 -6.64
CA CYS A 270 -15.10 9.18 -6.95
C CYS A 270 -16.23 9.18 -7.98
N SER A 271 -16.94 10.29 -8.14
CA SER A 271 -18.00 10.46 -9.13
C SER A 271 -17.41 10.85 -10.49
N GLU A 272 -16.51 11.84 -10.52
CA GLU A 272 -15.85 12.35 -11.74
C GLU A 272 -15.00 11.29 -12.44
N ALA A 273 -14.19 10.54 -11.67
CA ALA A 273 -13.28 9.53 -12.19
C ALA A 273 -13.95 8.43 -13.05
N PHE A 274 -15.27 8.27 -12.89
CA PHE A 274 -16.05 7.21 -13.50
C PHE A 274 -17.21 7.71 -14.36
N MET A 275 -17.26 9.01 -14.68
CA MET A 275 -18.16 9.49 -15.73
C MET A 275 -17.76 8.90 -17.09
N PRO A 276 -18.71 8.54 -17.97
CA PRO A 276 -18.40 8.20 -19.35
C PRO A 276 -17.65 9.36 -19.99
N SER A 277 -16.46 9.10 -20.52
CA SER A 277 -15.78 10.06 -21.39
C SER A 277 -16.65 10.22 -22.64
N TRP A 278 -17.28 11.39 -22.78
CA TRP A 278 -18.05 11.79 -23.95
C TRP A 278 -17.16 11.93 -25.18
#